data_AF-A0A2I0J6M5-F1
#
_entry.id   AF-A0A2I0J6M5-F1
#
_cell.length_a   1.000
_cell.length_b   1.000
_cell.length_c   1.000
_cell.angle_alpha   90.00
_cell.angle_beta   90.00
_cell.angle_gamma   90.00
#
_symmetry.space_group_name_H-M   'P 1'
#
loop_
_entity.id
_entity.type
_entity.pdbx_description
1 polymer ?
#
loop_
_entity_poly.entity_id
_entity_poly.type
_entity_poly.pdbx_seq_one_letter_code
_entity_poly.pdbx_strand_id
1 'polypeptide(L)' 'LGLQQHRLDGDDYLAVIDEFMEAVFTRWPNVIVQFEDFQSKWAFKLLQRYRDTYRMFNDDVQ' A
#
# COMPACT_ATOMS: atom_id res chain seq x y z
N LEU A 1 -14.56 -17.58 -2.42
CA LEU A 1 -13.46 -17.47 -1.43
C LEU A 1 -13.16 -15.99 -1.24
N GLY A 2 -12.98 -15.54 0.01
CA GLY A 2 -12.81 -14.13 0.34
C GLY A 2 -13.63 -13.73 1.58
N LEU A 3 -13.24 -12.64 2.21
CA LEU A 3 -13.91 -12.07 3.39
C LEU A 3 -15.34 -11.61 3.04
N GLN A 4 -16.34 -12.11 3.77
CA GLN A 4 -17.75 -11.76 3.59
C GLN A 4 -18.13 -10.53 4.43
N GLN A 5 -17.44 -9.42 4.18
CA GLN A 5 -17.67 -8.15 4.87
C GLN A 5 -17.36 -6.97 3.95
N HIS A 6 -17.80 -5.76 4.35
CA HIS A 6 -17.44 -4.53 3.65
C HIS A 6 -15.93 -4.28 3.74
N ARG A 7 -15.38 -3.63 2.71
CA ARG A 7 -13.97 -3.22 2.71
C ARG A 7 -13.74 -2.21 3.83
N LEU A 8 -12.58 -2.30 4.46
CA LEU A 8 -12.11 -1.25 5.36
C LEU A 8 -11.99 0.06 4.57
N ASP A 9 -12.17 1.17 5.27
CA ASP A 9 -11.98 2.51 4.73
C ASP A 9 -11.26 3.37 5.77
N GLY A 10 -10.85 4.58 5.39
CA GLY A 10 -10.21 5.53 6.30
C GLY A 10 -8.94 4.97 6.94
N ASP A 11 -8.82 5.17 8.25
CA ASP A 11 -7.59 4.87 8.99
C ASP A 11 -7.38 3.37 9.20
N ASP A 12 -8.45 2.58 9.33
CA ASP A 12 -8.35 1.12 9.46
C ASP A 12 -7.75 0.49 8.20
N TYR A 13 -8.11 1.02 7.02
CA TYR A 13 -7.51 0.58 5.77
C TYR A 13 -6.02 0.94 5.71
N LEU A 14 -5.68 2.17 6.10
CA LEU A 14 -4.29 2.65 6.09
C LEU A 14 -3.41 1.90 7.08
N ALA A 15 -3.90 1.60 8.28
CA ALA A 15 -3.16 0.86 9.30
C ALA A 15 -2.70 -0.51 8.80
N VAL A 16 -3.54 -1.22 8.05
CA VAL A 16 -3.19 -2.51 7.44
C VAL A 16 -2.07 -2.35 6.41
N ILE A 17 -2.11 -1.30 5.59
CA ILE A 17 -1.07 -1.06 4.57
C ILE A 17 0.23 -0.57 5.21
N ASP A 18 0.15 0.26 6.26
CA ASP A 18 1.31 0.71 7.04
C ASP A 18 2.06 -0.48 7.63
N GLU A 19 1.33 -1.39 8.32
CA GLU A 19 1.89 -2.61 8.88
C GLU A 19 2.54 -3.49 7.80
N PHE A 20 1.86 -3.64 6.65
CA PHE A 20 2.41 -4.39 5.52
C PHE A 20 3.74 -3.81 5.02
N MET A 21 3.79 -2.49 4.80
CA MET A 21 5.00 -1.83 4.29
C MET A 21 6.16 -1.95 5.29
N GLU A 22 5.90 -1.74 6.57
CA GLU A 22 6.91 -1.88 7.62
C GLU A 22 7.42 -3.32 7.71
N ALA A 23 6.53 -4.32 7.72
CA ALA A 23 6.91 -5.73 7.81
C ALA A 23 7.73 -6.19 6.59
N VAL A 24 7.33 -5.77 5.38
CA VAL A 24 8.03 -6.12 4.14
C VAL A 24 9.44 -5.56 4.13
N PHE A 25 9.64 -4.29 4.48
CA PHE A 25 10.98 -3.69 4.49
C PHE A 25 11.83 -4.10 5.69
N THR A 26 11.21 -4.45 6.81
CA THR A 26 11.92 -5.08 7.94
C THR A 26 12.49 -6.44 7.53
N ARG A 27 11.72 -7.23 6.78
CA ARG A 27 12.14 -8.56 6.34
C ARG A 27 13.09 -8.52 5.14
N TRP A 28 12.84 -7.63 4.18
CA TRP A 28 13.62 -7.48 2.95
C TRP A 28 13.95 -6.00 2.70
N PRO A 29 15.03 -5.47 3.30
CA PRO A 29 15.33 -4.03 3.26
C PRO A 29 15.58 -3.44 1.86
N ASN A 30 15.84 -4.30 0.86
CA ASN A 30 16.18 -3.89 -0.49
C ASN A 30 15.11 -4.21 -1.55
N VAL A 31 13.94 -4.72 -1.13
CA VAL A 31 12.85 -5.07 -2.05
C VAL A 31 12.29 -3.82 -2.74
N ILE A 32 11.71 -4.01 -3.93
CA ILE A 32 10.89 -3.01 -4.60
C ILE A 32 9.44 -3.44 -4.46
N VAL A 33 8.56 -2.55 -3.98
CA VAL A 33 7.12 -2.79 -3.89
C VAL A 33 6.42 -2.08 -5.04
N GLN A 34 5.71 -2.83 -5.88
CA GLN A 34 4.80 -2.28 -6.90
C GLN A 34 3.37 -2.35 -6.38
N PHE A 35 2.66 -1.22 -6.37
CA PHE A 35 1.21 -1.18 -6.19
C PHE A 35 0.51 -1.20 -7.54
N GLU A 36 -0.56 -1.99 -7.62
CA GLU A 36 -1.32 -2.30 -8.84
C GLU A 36 -2.82 -2.38 -8.51
N ASP A 37 -3.67 -1.93 -9.42
CA ASP A 37 -5.14 -2.11 -9.38
C ASP A 37 -5.81 -1.52 -8.12
N PHE A 38 -5.23 -0.47 -7.53
CA PHE A 38 -5.87 0.25 -6.43
C PHE A 38 -6.93 1.22 -6.97
N GLN A 39 -8.06 1.34 -6.24
CA GLN A 39 -9.01 2.41 -6.53
C GLN A 39 -8.31 3.76 -6.50
N SER A 40 -8.63 4.66 -7.44
CA SER A 40 -7.88 5.91 -7.64
C SER A 40 -7.66 6.70 -6.35
N LYS A 41 -8.67 6.77 -5.47
CA LYS A 41 -8.56 7.46 -4.16
C LYS A 41 -7.40 6.94 -3.31
N TRP A 42 -7.15 5.63 -3.37
CA TRP A 42 -6.09 4.95 -2.63
C TRP A 42 -4.78 4.96 -3.40
N ALA A 43 -4.78 4.75 -4.71
CA ALA A 43 -3.57 4.77 -5.52
C ALA A 43 -2.74 6.05 -5.29
N PHE A 44 -3.37 7.22 -5.43
CA PHE A 44 -2.71 8.50 -5.19
C PHE A 44 -2.30 8.69 -3.72
N LYS A 45 -3.20 8.36 -2.78
CA LYS A 45 -2.96 8.58 -1.34
C LYS A 45 -1.81 7.71 -0.80
N LEU A 46 -1.77 6.44 -1.18
CA LEU A 46 -0.73 5.51 -0.75
C LEU A 46 0.60 5.84 -1.43
N LEU A 47 0.59 6.18 -2.72
CA LEU A 47 1.80 6.60 -3.42
C LEU A 47 2.42 7.85 -2.77
N GLN A 48 1.61 8.87 -2.48
CA GLN A 48 2.09 10.08 -1.79
C GLN A 48 2.63 9.76 -0.39
N ARG A 49 2.03 8.80 0.32
CA ARG A 49 2.41 8.43 1.68
C ARG A 49 3.78 7.73 1.74
N TYR A 50 4.10 6.87 0.78
CA TYR A 50 5.23 5.93 0.92
C TYR A 50 6.40 6.18 -0.03
N ARG A 51 6.21 6.87 -1.16
CA ARG A 51 7.25 7.01 -2.21
C ARG A 51 8.59 7.58 -1.75
N ASP A 52 8.57 8.41 -0.71
CA ASP A 52 9.78 9.07 -0.20
C ASP A 52 10.41 8.32 0.99
N THR A 53 9.73 7.29 1.51
CA THR A 53 10.21 6.49 2.66
C THR A 53 10.59 5.08 2.24
N TYR A 54 9.88 4.50 1.27
CA TYR A 54 10.05 3.13 0.82
C TYR A 54 10.41 3.08 -0.65
N ARG A 55 11.16 2.05 -1.04
CA ARG A 55 11.48 1.78 -2.44
C ARG A 55 10.26 1.18 -3.12
N MET A 56 9.34 2.03 -3.55
CA MET A 56 8.06 1.62 -4.11
C MET A 56 7.63 2.48 -5.29
N PHE A 57 6.77 1.93 -6.16
CA PHE A 57 6.06 2.69 -7.20
C PHE A 57 4.63 2.15 -7.40
N ASN A 58 3.78 2.91 -8.09
CA ASN A 58 2.44 2.50 -8.51
C ASN A 58 2.34 2.58 -10.05
N ASP A 59 2.08 1.45 -10.70
CA ASP A 59 2.13 1.33 -12.18
C ASP A 59 0.96 2.04 -12.88
N ASP A 60 -0.19 2.17 -12.19
CA ASP A 60 -1.38 2.82 -12.74
C ASP A 60 -1.27 4.36 -12.79
N VAL A 61 -0.31 4.97 -12.07
CA VAL A 61 -0.26 6.42 -11.82
C VAL A 61 1.01 7.10 -12.30
N GLN A 62 2.19 6.49 -12.11
CA GLN A 62 3.49 7.11 -12.36
C GLN A 62 3.90 7.07 -13.83
#